data_AF-A0AAJ0GPK3-F1
#
_entry.id   AF-A0AAJ0GPK3-F1
#
_cell.length_a   1.000
_cell.length_b   1.000
_cell.length_c   1.000
_cell.angle_alpha   90.00
_cell.angle_beta   90.00
_cell.angle_gamma   90.00
#
_symmetry.space_group_name_H-M   'P 1'
#
loop_
_entity.id
_entity.type
_entity.pdbx_description
1 polymer ?
#
loop_
_entity_poly.entity_id
_entity_poly.type
_entity_poly.pdbx_seq_one_letter_code
_entity_poly.pdbx_strand_id
1 'polypeptide(L)'
;MQIQFKEDNDDIRNEIRIRETLIGRLLEARDIDTEMMRRFHVVPIQAVVLADGAASGRWAPGSVAGGLMPYCGPPLERFAIDEEKATELPVTGRQLQELVQAVRDLDGCGVKLGWREAAYGGIVFQSGTGGGEGRLLFADFGSLSEIGIVWGKKETKSMGRLLRWCAQRAHPLRNDSGARQCVLDMARKLESVTPL
;
A
#
# COMPACT_ATOMS: atom_id res chain seq x y z
N MET A 1 15.61 -7.55 -2.82
CA MET A 1 15.50 -6.27 -2.08
C MET A 1 15.31 -5.14 -3.07
N GLN A 2 14.70 -4.04 -2.64
CA GLN A 2 14.57 -2.80 -3.41
C GLN A 2 14.95 -1.62 -2.52
N ILE A 3 15.58 -0.61 -3.10
CA ILE A 3 15.87 0.65 -2.43
C ILE A 3 14.88 1.68 -2.95
N GLN A 4 14.18 2.34 -2.04
CA GLN A 4 13.31 3.45 -2.38
C GLN A 4 13.93 4.75 -1.87
N PHE A 5 14.27 5.63 -2.81
CA PHE A 5 14.63 7.01 -2.50
C PHE A 5 13.38 7.88 -2.53
N LYS A 6 13.31 8.85 -1.62
CA LYS A 6 12.24 9.84 -1.61
C LYS A 6 12.80 11.20 -1.94
N GLU A 7 12.04 11.90 -2.75
CA GLU A 7 12.34 13.25 -3.20
C GLU A 7 12.19 14.28 -2.06
N ASP A 8 11.21 14.10 -1.18
CA ASP A 8 11.01 14.94 -0.01
C ASP A 8 11.49 14.22 1.27
N ASN A 9 12.17 14.97 2.14
CA ASN A 9 12.61 14.48 3.44
C ASN A 9 11.41 14.18 4.36
N ASP A 10 10.31 14.91 4.21
CA ASP A 10 9.13 14.68 5.02
C ASP A 10 8.39 13.40 4.60
N ASP A 11 8.44 13.02 3.32
CA ASP A 11 7.90 11.76 2.82
C ASP A 11 8.58 10.56 3.49
N ILE A 12 9.92 10.53 3.49
CA ILE A 12 10.64 9.39 4.08
C ILE A 12 10.51 9.36 5.60
N ARG A 13 10.43 10.52 6.27
CA ARG A 13 10.14 10.59 7.70
C ARG A 13 8.76 10.01 8.02
N ASN A 14 7.76 10.34 7.21
CA ASN A 14 6.40 9.84 7.39
C ASN A 14 6.32 8.32 7.17
N GLU A 15 6.98 7.80 6.13
CA GLU A 15 7.11 6.36 5.88
C GLU A 15 7.73 5.61 7.07
N ILE A 16 8.77 6.19 7.67
CA ILE A 16 9.45 5.64 8.85
C ILE A 16 8.50 5.69 10.06
N ARG A 17 7.91 6.85 10.36
CA ARG A 17 7.02 7.02 11.53
C ARG A 17 5.80 6.11 11.49
N ILE A 18 5.22 5.87 10.31
CA ILE A 18 4.14 4.91 10.15
C ILE A 18 4.61 3.53 10.59
N ARG A 19 5.75 3.07 10.09
CA ARG A 19 6.27 1.73 10.42
C ARG A 19 6.72 1.63 11.87
N GLU A 20 7.28 2.69 12.46
CA GLU A 20 7.56 2.77 13.90
C GLU A 20 6.27 2.64 14.73
N THR A 21 5.19 3.32 14.30
CA THR A 21 3.87 3.20 14.94
C THR A 21 3.38 1.75 14.90
N LEU A 22 3.51 1.07 13.76
CA LEU A 22 3.12 -0.33 13.62
C LEU A 22 4.01 -1.28 14.44
N ILE A 23 5.33 -1.03 14.47
CA ILE A 23 6.27 -1.77 15.32
C ILE A 23 5.84 -1.65 16.79
N GLY A 24 5.47 -0.45 17.24
CA GLY A 24 4.93 -0.23 18.58
C GLY A 24 3.67 -1.04 18.90
N ARG A 25 2.86 -1.38 17.89
CA ARG A 25 1.68 -2.27 18.02
C ARG A 25 2.03 -3.77 17.97
N LEU A 26 3.25 -4.11 17.57
CA LEU A 26 3.71 -5.46 17.32
C LEU A 26 4.85 -5.88 18.26
N LEU A 27 5.12 -5.15 19.35
CA LEU A 27 6.26 -5.42 20.25
C LEU A 27 6.27 -6.85 20.81
N GLU A 28 5.10 -7.47 20.98
CA GLU A 28 4.97 -8.85 21.47
C GLU A 28 5.07 -9.91 20.36
N ALA A 29 5.24 -9.50 19.10
CA ALA A 29 5.38 -10.42 17.98
C ALA A 29 6.79 -11.04 17.96
N ARG A 30 6.84 -12.35 17.73
CA ARG A 30 8.11 -13.07 17.53
C ARG A 30 8.86 -12.61 16.28
N ASP A 31 8.10 -12.22 15.25
CA ASP A 31 8.61 -11.71 13.98
C ASP A 31 7.74 -10.52 13.56
N ILE A 32 8.26 -9.32 13.83
CA ILE A 32 7.57 -8.06 13.58
C ILE A 32 7.34 -7.84 12.08
N ASP A 33 8.32 -8.20 11.23
CA ASP A 33 8.24 -8.02 9.78
C ASP A 33 7.14 -8.90 9.19
N THR A 34 7.10 -10.16 9.59
CA THR A 34 6.08 -11.10 9.17
C THR A 34 4.69 -10.65 9.63
N GLU A 35 4.55 -10.22 10.88
CA GLU A 35 3.26 -9.76 11.41
C GLU A 35 2.81 -8.43 10.81
N MET A 36 3.75 -7.52 10.47
CA MET A 36 3.45 -6.28 9.78
C MET A 36 2.88 -6.55 8.37
N MET A 37 3.51 -7.45 7.62
CA MET A 37 3.01 -7.87 6.32
C MET A 37 1.70 -8.66 6.41
N ARG A 38 1.47 -9.42 7.49
CA ARG A 38 0.29 -10.28 7.64
C ARG A 38 -0.95 -9.52 8.15
N ARG A 39 -0.79 -8.66 9.15
CA ARG A 39 -1.92 -7.94 9.78
C ARG A 39 -2.25 -6.64 9.07
N PHE A 40 -1.22 -5.88 8.75
CA PHE A 40 -1.38 -4.52 8.22
C PHE A 40 -1.19 -4.45 6.70
N HIS A 41 -0.78 -5.56 6.08
CA HIS A 41 -0.41 -5.60 4.67
C HIS A 41 0.64 -4.54 4.33
N VAL A 42 1.60 -4.29 5.22
CA VAL A 42 2.63 -3.27 5.02
C VAL A 42 3.98 -3.94 4.78
N VAL A 43 4.71 -3.46 3.77
CA VAL A 43 6.08 -3.88 3.52
C VAL A 43 7.01 -3.23 4.55
N PRO A 44 7.79 -4.01 5.32
CA PRO A 44 8.68 -3.46 6.34
C PRO A 44 9.89 -2.74 5.71
N ILE A 45 10.39 -1.71 6.39
CA ILE A 45 11.69 -1.12 6.10
C ILE A 45 12.73 -1.91 6.89
N GLN A 46 13.68 -2.51 6.18
CA GLN A 46 14.74 -3.34 6.77
C GLN A 46 15.98 -2.53 7.15
N ALA A 47 16.23 -1.43 6.43
CA ALA A 47 17.32 -0.51 6.74
C ALA A 47 16.99 0.88 6.18
N VAL A 48 17.60 1.91 6.78
CA VAL A 48 17.58 3.27 6.24
C VAL A 48 18.87 3.53 5.46
N VAL A 49 18.75 4.27 4.37
CA VAL A 49 19.90 4.72 3.56
C VAL A 49 20.22 6.14 3.97
N LEU A 50 21.47 6.39 4.39
CA LEU A 50 21.95 7.71 4.78
C LEU A 50 22.71 8.37 3.63
N ALA A 51 22.57 9.68 3.50
CA ALA A 51 23.38 10.46 2.56
C ALA A 51 24.82 10.61 3.09
N ASP A 52 25.81 10.25 2.28
CA ASP A 52 27.24 10.23 2.65
C ASP A 52 27.96 11.59 2.45
N GLY A 53 27.26 12.59 1.93
CA GLY A 53 27.76 13.95 1.72
C GLY A 53 28.67 14.13 0.50
N ALA A 54 28.93 13.09 -0.30
CA ALA A 54 29.71 13.21 -1.55
C ALA A 54 28.88 13.79 -2.71
N ALA A 55 27.55 13.68 -2.63
CA ALA A 55 26.65 14.31 -3.58
C ALA A 55 26.39 15.77 -3.15
N SER A 56 26.89 16.74 -3.93
CA SER A 56 26.34 18.09 -3.94
C SER A 56 24.88 18.00 -4.40
N GLY A 57 23.96 17.76 -3.47
CA GLY A 57 22.61 17.32 -3.79
C GLY A 57 21.63 17.47 -2.63
N ARG A 58 20.39 17.08 -2.93
CA ARG A 58 19.12 17.33 -2.22
C ARG A 58 19.08 16.95 -0.72
N TRP A 59 20.01 16.14 -0.23
CA TRP A 59 20.01 15.59 1.14
C TRP A 59 21.24 16.04 1.92
N ALA A 60 21.03 16.49 3.16
CA ALA A 60 22.13 16.84 4.05
C ALA A 60 22.95 15.59 4.42
N PRO A 61 24.28 15.69 4.58
CA PRO A 61 25.09 14.57 5.08
C PRO A 61 24.53 14.01 6.40
N GLY A 62 24.42 12.69 6.49
CA GLY A 62 23.85 11.99 7.65
C GLY A 62 22.31 12.01 7.72
N SER A 63 21.62 12.69 6.82
CA SER A 63 20.16 12.61 6.70
C SER A 63 19.72 11.31 6.03
N VAL A 64 18.49 10.87 6.31
CA VAL A 64 17.89 9.70 5.65
C VAL A 64 17.48 10.07 4.23
N ALA A 65 18.06 9.40 3.23
CA ALA A 65 17.77 9.57 1.81
C ALA A 65 16.76 8.53 1.29
N GLY A 66 16.59 7.41 2.00
CA GLY A 66 15.69 6.34 1.55
C GLY A 66 15.59 5.17 2.51
N GLY A 67 14.83 4.16 2.08
CA GLY A 67 14.63 2.91 2.81
C GLY A 67 14.94 1.69 1.94
N LEU A 68 15.57 0.69 2.52
CA LEU A 68 15.72 -0.66 1.96
C LEU A 68 14.51 -1.49 2.39
N MET A 69 13.83 -2.10 1.43
CA MET A 69 12.65 -2.94 1.64
C MET A 69 12.80 -4.28 0.91
N PRO A 70 12.10 -5.34 1.36
CA PRO A 70 11.98 -6.54 0.55
C PRO A 70 11.27 -6.23 -0.76
N TYR A 71 11.68 -6.92 -1.82
CA TYR A 71 10.99 -6.83 -3.10
C TYR A 71 9.75 -7.71 -3.02
N CYS A 72 8.58 -7.08 -2.92
CA CYS A 72 7.29 -7.75 -2.77
C CYS A 72 6.50 -7.83 -4.09
N GLY A 73 7.18 -7.70 -5.24
CA GLY A 73 6.55 -7.76 -6.56
C GLY A 73 6.28 -6.39 -7.19
N PRO A 74 5.67 -6.37 -8.38
CA PRO A 74 5.41 -5.14 -9.11
C PRO A 74 4.28 -4.32 -8.47
N PRO A 75 4.33 -2.98 -8.56
CA PRO A 75 3.22 -2.12 -8.17
C PRO A 75 2.01 -2.33 -9.08
N LEU A 76 0.80 -2.12 -8.55
CA LEU A 76 -0.45 -2.29 -9.29
C LEU A 76 -0.50 -1.38 -10.53
N GLU A 77 0.14 -0.22 -10.47
CA GLU A 77 0.23 0.72 -11.58
C GLU A 77 0.89 0.12 -12.83
N ARG A 78 1.82 -0.85 -12.67
CA ARG A 78 2.41 -1.53 -13.83
C ARG A 78 1.40 -2.32 -14.64
N PHE A 79 0.31 -2.76 -14.02
CA PHE A 79 -0.80 -3.43 -14.71
C PHE A 79 -1.79 -2.43 -15.35
N ALA A 80 -1.61 -1.13 -15.13
CA ALA A 80 -2.43 -0.07 -15.72
C ALA A 80 -1.86 0.51 -17.02
N ILE A 81 -0.54 0.43 -17.23
CA ILE A 81 0.19 1.18 -18.28
C ILE A 81 0.12 0.51 -19.67
N ASP A 82 -0.16 -0.79 -19.75
CA ASP A 82 -0.09 -1.52 -21.02
C ASP A 82 -1.50 -2.03 -21.42
N GLU A 83 -2.29 -1.23 -22.14
CA GLU A 83 -3.61 -1.66 -22.63
C GLU A 83 -3.51 -2.66 -23.79
N GLU A 84 -2.40 -2.65 -24.53
CA GLU A 84 -2.16 -3.52 -25.69
C GLU A 84 -1.51 -4.86 -25.31
N LYS A 85 -0.70 -4.91 -24.23
CA LYS A 85 -0.17 -6.15 -23.64
C LYS A 85 -0.64 -6.36 -22.21
N ALA A 86 -1.89 -5.98 -21.91
CA ALA A 86 -2.48 -5.99 -20.58
C ALA A 86 -2.15 -7.29 -19.86
N THR A 87 -1.09 -7.25 -19.04
CA THR A 87 -0.77 -8.35 -18.15
C THR A 87 -1.93 -8.39 -17.20
N GLU A 88 -2.70 -9.47 -17.25
CA GLU A 88 -3.95 -9.54 -16.51
C GLU A 88 -3.68 -9.29 -15.03
N LEU A 89 -4.49 -8.43 -14.42
CA LEU A 89 -4.36 -8.09 -13.02
C LEU A 89 -4.68 -9.35 -12.18
N PRO A 90 -3.69 -9.97 -11.50
CA PRO A 90 -3.85 -11.29 -10.89
C PRO A 90 -4.47 -11.20 -9.49
N VAL A 91 -5.51 -10.38 -9.35
CA VAL A 91 -6.10 -10.03 -8.06
C VAL A 91 -7.46 -10.70 -7.87
N THR A 92 -7.67 -11.30 -6.69
CA THR A 92 -8.93 -11.95 -6.32
C THR A 92 -9.83 -11.03 -5.48
N GLY A 93 -11.12 -11.36 -5.37
CA GLY A 93 -12.04 -10.62 -4.51
C GLY A 93 -11.64 -10.67 -3.04
N ARG A 94 -11.12 -11.81 -2.59
CA ARG A 94 -10.59 -12.00 -1.24
C ARG A 94 -9.45 -11.03 -0.94
N GLN A 95 -8.45 -10.94 -1.83
CA GLN A 95 -7.31 -10.04 -1.65
C GLN A 95 -7.75 -8.56 -1.56
N LEU A 96 -8.80 -8.17 -2.29
CA LEU A 96 -9.36 -6.81 -2.20
C LEU A 96 -10.12 -6.57 -0.90
N GLN A 97 -10.86 -7.57 -0.39
CA GLN A 97 -11.49 -7.49 0.94
C GLN A 97 -10.43 -7.37 2.04
N GLU A 98 -9.39 -8.19 1.95
CA GLU A 98 -8.22 -8.19 2.82
C GLU A 98 -7.50 -6.83 2.80
N LEU A 99 -7.33 -6.22 1.62
CA LEU A 99 -6.78 -4.87 1.49
C LEU A 99 -7.65 -3.83 2.21
N VAL A 100 -8.98 -3.87 2.02
CA VAL A 100 -9.91 -2.95 2.71
C VAL A 100 -9.84 -3.14 4.22
N GLN A 101 -9.74 -4.39 4.69
CA GLN A 101 -9.58 -4.69 6.10
C GLN A 101 -8.26 -4.13 6.66
N ALA A 102 -7.15 -4.30 5.94
CA ALA A 102 -5.86 -3.74 6.36
C ALA A 102 -5.92 -2.21 6.50
N VAL A 103 -6.64 -1.48 5.64
CA VAL A 103 -6.80 -0.04 5.83
C VAL A 103 -7.58 0.30 7.10
N ARG A 104 -8.59 -0.50 7.47
CA ARG A 104 -9.30 -0.37 8.77
C ARG A 104 -8.40 -0.66 9.95
N ASP A 105 -7.56 -1.68 9.85
CA ASP A 105 -6.63 -2.04 10.91
C ASP A 105 -5.56 -0.97 11.10
N LEU A 106 -5.08 -0.36 10.00
CA LEU A 106 -4.19 0.80 10.01
C LEU A 106 -4.86 2.01 10.67
N ASP A 107 -6.10 2.33 10.31
CA ASP A 107 -6.85 3.43 10.96
C ASP A 107 -7.05 3.19 12.46
N GLY A 108 -7.33 1.94 12.86
CA GLY A 108 -7.41 1.52 14.27
C GLY A 108 -6.10 1.69 15.03
N CYS A 109 -4.96 1.71 14.33
CA CYS A 109 -3.65 2.00 14.92
C CYS A 109 -3.32 3.50 14.98
N GLY A 110 -4.19 4.37 14.44
CA GLY A 110 -3.94 5.79 14.25
C GLY A 110 -3.13 6.10 12.99
N VAL A 111 -2.89 5.11 12.12
CA VAL A 111 -2.22 5.29 10.83
C VAL A 111 -3.25 5.70 9.79
N LYS A 112 -3.03 6.86 9.18
CA LYS A 112 -3.92 7.43 8.16
C LYS A 112 -3.21 7.39 6.81
N LEU A 113 -3.86 6.81 5.81
CA LEU A 113 -3.29 6.74 4.47
C LEU A 113 -3.66 7.99 3.66
N GLY A 114 -2.67 8.79 3.28
CA GLY A 114 -2.85 9.97 2.43
C GLY A 114 -2.95 9.60 0.94
N TRP A 115 -4.07 9.01 0.52
CA TRP A 115 -4.25 8.58 -0.87
C TRP A 115 -4.52 9.77 -1.80
N ARG A 116 -3.67 9.97 -2.81
CA ARG A 116 -4.02 10.80 -3.97
C ARG A 116 -4.78 9.98 -5.01
N GLU A 117 -5.57 10.67 -5.83
CA GLU A 117 -6.12 10.10 -7.06
C GLU A 117 -4.94 9.58 -7.92
N ALA A 118 -4.98 8.29 -8.32
CA ALA A 118 -3.93 7.52 -9.00
C ALA A 118 -2.88 6.79 -8.12
N ALA A 119 -3.13 6.57 -6.83
CA ALA A 119 -2.24 5.84 -5.91
C ALA A 119 -2.07 4.30 -6.15
N TYR A 120 -2.12 3.83 -7.40
CA TYR A 120 -1.80 2.43 -7.75
C TYR A 120 -0.32 2.09 -7.51
N GLY A 121 0.55 3.10 -7.54
CA GLY A 121 2.00 2.94 -7.42
C GLY A 121 2.48 2.48 -6.03
N GLY A 122 1.70 2.74 -4.98
CA GLY A 122 2.08 2.38 -3.61
C GLY A 122 1.61 1.02 -3.12
N ILE A 123 0.84 0.30 -3.93
CA ILE A 123 0.38 -1.06 -3.64
C ILE A 123 1.09 -2.02 -4.57
N VAL A 124 1.69 -3.06 -4.01
CA VAL A 124 2.37 -4.11 -4.77
C VAL A 124 1.62 -5.42 -4.68
N PHE A 125 1.71 -6.22 -5.74
CA PHE A 125 1.21 -7.59 -5.75
C PHE A 125 2.36 -8.57 -5.48
N GLN A 126 2.31 -9.22 -4.32
CA GLN A 126 3.23 -10.31 -4.00
C GLN A 126 2.61 -11.63 -4.43
N SER A 127 3.20 -12.27 -5.44
CA SER A 127 2.86 -13.64 -5.81
C SER A 127 3.13 -14.60 -4.65
N GLY A 128 2.22 -15.55 -4.43
CA GLY A 128 2.44 -16.58 -3.42
C GLY A 128 3.54 -17.55 -3.83
N THR A 129 4.34 -18.00 -2.88
CA THR A 129 5.39 -19.00 -3.10
C THR A 129 4.82 -20.40 -2.96
N GLY A 130 5.23 -21.34 -3.82
CA GLY A 130 4.89 -22.76 -3.68
C GLY A 130 3.41 -23.10 -3.81
N GLY A 131 2.65 -22.33 -4.59
CA GLY A 131 1.20 -22.52 -4.77
C GLY A 131 0.33 -21.81 -3.75
N GLY A 132 0.91 -21.01 -2.84
CA GLY A 132 0.15 -20.13 -1.96
C GLY A 132 -0.59 -19.02 -2.72
N GLU A 133 -1.66 -18.50 -2.11
CA GLU A 133 -2.36 -17.32 -2.65
C GLU A 133 -1.44 -16.09 -2.57
N GLY A 134 -1.46 -15.24 -3.60
CA GLY A 134 -0.77 -13.95 -3.56
C GLY A 134 -1.43 -12.98 -2.58
N ARG A 135 -0.82 -11.81 -2.37
CA ARG A 135 -1.37 -10.75 -1.51
C ARG A 135 -1.04 -9.36 -2.00
N LEU A 136 -1.88 -8.41 -1.63
CA LEU A 136 -1.67 -6.99 -1.87
C LEU A 136 -1.00 -6.36 -0.65
N LEU A 137 0.07 -5.60 -0.87
CA LEU A 137 0.83 -4.96 0.20
C LEU A 137 1.04 -3.47 -0.10
N PHE A 138 0.94 -2.63 0.92
CA PHE A 138 1.38 -1.24 0.93
C PHE A 138 2.90 -1.18 1.01
N ALA A 139 3.53 -0.77 -0.09
CA ALA A 139 4.98 -0.56 -0.15
C ALA A 139 5.36 0.92 0.03
N ASP A 140 4.45 1.83 -0.32
CA ASP A 140 4.67 3.27 -0.32
C ASP A 140 3.43 3.97 0.27
N PHE A 141 3.64 4.81 1.28
CA PHE A 141 2.61 5.62 1.92
C PHE A 141 2.53 7.05 1.38
N GLY A 142 3.46 7.45 0.51
CA GLY A 142 3.44 8.68 -0.26
C GLY A 142 3.50 9.96 0.57
N SER A 143 3.62 11.09 -0.12
CA SER A 143 3.96 12.42 0.43
C SER A 143 2.94 13.12 1.33
N LEU A 144 1.99 12.39 1.91
CA LEU A 144 0.78 12.99 2.47
C LEU A 144 0.21 12.32 3.72
N SER A 145 0.90 11.38 4.35
CA SER A 145 0.49 10.98 5.70
C SER A 145 0.96 12.03 6.71
N GLU A 146 0.25 13.17 6.79
CA GLU A 146 0.23 13.88 8.06
C GLU A 146 -0.39 12.91 9.07
N ILE A 147 0.41 12.46 10.03
CA ILE A 147 -0.06 11.75 11.20
C ILE A 147 -1.09 12.67 11.87
N GLY A 148 -2.38 12.42 11.64
CA GLY A 148 -3.46 13.26 12.16
C GLY A 148 -4.64 13.55 11.23
N ILE A 149 -4.56 13.34 9.91
CA ILE A 149 -5.72 13.58 9.02
C ILE A 149 -6.66 12.38 9.02
N VAL A 150 -7.89 12.58 9.49
CA VAL A 150 -9.00 11.59 9.48
C VAL A 150 -9.09 10.88 8.12
N TRP A 151 -9.46 9.58 8.10
CA TRP A 151 -9.82 8.88 6.87
C TRP A 151 -10.97 9.64 6.21
N GLY A 152 -10.60 10.54 5.31
CA GLY A 152 -11.49 11.54 4.79
C GLY A 152 -12.30 11.00 3.63
N LYS A 153 -13.24 11.83 3.19
CA LYS A 153 -14.09 11.56 2.03
C LYS A 153 -13.27 11.31 0.75
N LYS A 154 -12.05 11.85 0.65
CA LYS A 154 -11.20 11.71 -0.55
C LYS A 154 -10.51 10.35 -0.59
N GLU A 155 -10.03 9.88 0.55
CA GLU A 155 -9.30 8.63 0.72
C GLU A 155 -10.26 7.43 0.57
N THR A 156 -11.44 7.49 1.19
CA THR A 156 -12.51 6.48 1.00
C THR A 156 -12.92 6.36 -0.47
N LYS A 157 -13.14 7.50 -1.15
CA LYS A 157 -13.45 7.53 -2.57
C LYS A 157 -12.32 6.96 -3.44
N SER A 158 -11.07 7.28 -3.11
CA SER A 158 -9.91 6.77 -3.85
C SER A 158 -9.79 5.25 -3.74
N MET A 159 -9.99 4.69 -2.54
CA MET A 159 -10.08 3.24 -2.35
C MET A 159 -11.25 2.63 -3.15
N GLY A 160 -12.43 3.25 -3.12
CA GLY A 160 -13.57 2.77 -3.90
C GLY A 160 -13.29 2.73 -5.42
N ARG A 161 -12.62 3.76 -5.94
CA ARG A 161 -12.17 3.77 -7.35
C ARG A 161 -11.15 2.69 -7.65
N LEU A 162 -10.19 2.43 -6.77
CA LEU A 162 -9.24 1.32 -6.90
C LEU A 162 -9.98 -0.03 -6.98
N LEU A 163 -10.90 -0.29 -6.05
CA LEU A 163 -11.69 -1.52 -6.04
C LEU A 163 -12.47 -1.71 -7.35
N ARG A 164 -13.08 -0.63 -7.85
CA ARG A 164 -13.81 -0.62 -9.12
C ARG A 164 -12.88 -0.91 -10.31
N TRP A 165 -11.71 -0.28 -10.34
CA TRP A 165 -10.69 -0.52 -11.36
C TRP A 165 -10.25 -1.99 -11.36
N CYS A 166 -9.97 -2.56 -10.19
CA CYS A 166 -9.65 -3.98 -10.05
C CYS A 166 -10.79 -4.88 -10.54
N ALA A 167 -12.05 -4.60 -10.16
CA ALA A 167 -13.23 -5.38 -10.59
C ALA A 167 -13.51 -5.34 -12.10
N GLN A 168 -12.95 -4.37 -12.83
CA GLN A 168 -13.05 -4.26 -14.29
C GLN A 168 -11.92 -5.01 -15.01
N ARG A 169 -10.74 -5.10 -14.38
CA ARG A 169 -9.50 -5.55 -15.04
C ARG A 169 -8.98 -6.90 -14.55
N ALA A 170 -9.32 -7.34 -13.35
CA ALA A 170 -8.83 -8.60 -12.81
C ALA A 170 -9.55 -9.81 -13.42
N HIS A 171 -8.79 -10.69 -14.07
CA HIS A 171 -9.30 -11.93 -14.67
C HIS A 171 -10.00 -12.84 -13.64
N PRO A 172 -9.47 -13.06 -12.42
CA PRO A 172 -10.18 -13.85 -11.41
C PRO A 172 -11.58 -13.32 -11.08
N LEU A 173 -11.77 -12.00 -11.08
CA LEU A 173 -13.07 -11.38 -10.83
C LEU A 173 -14.01 -11.46 -12.04
N ARG A 174 -13.50 -11.52 -13.26
CA ARG A 174 -14.35 -11.73 -14.45
C ARG A 174 -15.01 -13.11 -14.43
N ASN A 175 -14.33 -14.11 -13.88
CA ASN A 175 -14.80 -15.48 -13.80
C ASN A 175 -15.60 -15.79 -12.53
N ASP A 176 -15.59 -14.89 -11.54
CA ASP A 176 -16.37 -14.99 -10.32
C ASP A 176 -17.29 -13.77 -10.18
N SER A 177 -18.50 -13.89 -10.74
CA SER A 177 -19.49 -12.81 -10.72
C SER A 177 -19.94 -12.43 -9.31
N GLY A 178 -19.95 -13.38 -8.37
CA GLY A 178 -20.31 -13.14 -6.97
C GLY A 178 -19.24 -12.31 -6.26
N ALA A 179 -17.97 -12.71 -6.36
CA ALA A 179 -16.86 -11.95 -5.81
C ALA A 179 -16.76 -10.56 -6.44
N ARG A 180 -16.93 -10.46 -7.77
CA ARG A 180 -16.95 -9.17 -8.48
C ARG A 180 -18.05 -8.26 -7.98
N GLN A 181 -19.28 -8.77 -7.83
CA GLN A 181 -20.40 -7.98 -7.32
C GLN A 181 -20.13 -7.51 -5.89
N CYS A 182 -19.60 -8.37 -5.04
CA CYS A 182 -19.20 -8.00 -3.68
C CYS A 182 -18.18 -6.85 -3.66
N VAL A 183 -17.14 -6.92 -4.50
CA VAL A 183 -16.14 -5.85 -4.66
C VAL A 183 -16.77 -4.55 -5.15
N LEU A 184 -17.68 -4.61 -6.11
CA LEU A 184 -18.40 -3.43 -6.61
C LEU A 184 -19.35 -2.81 -5.57
N ASP A 185 -19.97 -3.64 -4.72
CA ASP A 185 -20.80 -3.16 -3.61
C ASP A 185 -19.93 -2.48 -2.53
N MET A 186 -18.75 -3.04 -2.22
CA MET A 186 -17.78 -2.38 -1.34
C MET A 186 -17.30 -1.04 -1.91
N ALA A 187 -16.96 -1.01 -3.20
CA ALA A 187 -16.56 0.20 -3.90
C ALA A 187 -17.64 1.28 -3.80
N ARG A 188 -18.91 0.93 -4.08
CA ARG A 188 -20.05 1.84 -3.94
C ARG A 188 -20.22 2.37 -2.52
N LYS A 189 -20.12 1.50 -1.51
CA LYS A 189 -20.21 1.92 -0.10
C LYS A 189 -19.13 2.95 0.23
N LEU A 190 -17.88 2.69 -0.13
CA LEU A 190 -16.75 3.59 0.11
C LEU A 190 -16.89 4.93 -0.63
N GLU A 191 -17.40 4.91 -1.87
CA GLU A 191 -17.64 6.12 -2.66
C GLU A 191 -18.82 6.95 -2.14
N SER A 192 -19.82 6.28 -1.55
CA SER A 192 -21.05 6.87 -1.00
C SER A 192 -20.90 7.45 0.40
N VAL A 193 -19.76 7.23 1.09
CA VAL A 193 -19.55 7.77 2.43
C VAL A 193 -19.62 9.30 2.37
N THR A 194 -20.75 9.83 2.82
CA THR A 194 -20.90 11.22 3.25
C THR A 194 -20.10 11.35 4.56
N PRO A 195 -19.35 12.43 4.81
CA PRO A 195 -18.59 12.57 6.05
C PRO A 195 -19.53 12.39 7.24
N LEU A 196 -19.08 11.63 8.25
CA LEU A 196 -19.65 11.70 9.59
C LEU A 196 -19.51 13.12 10.13
#